data_AF-A0A960YX52-F1
#
_entry.id   AF-A0A960YX52-F1
#
_cell.length_a   1.000
_cell.length_b   1.000
_cell.length_c   1.000
_cell.angle_alpha   90.00
_cell.angle_beta   90.00
_cell.angle_gamma   90.00
#
_symmetry.space_group_name_H-M   'P 1'
#
loop_
_entity.id
_entity.type
_entity.pdbx_description
1 polymer ?
#
loop_
_entity_poly.entity_id
_entity_poly.type
_entity_poly.pdbx_seq_one_letter_code
_entity_poly.pdbx_strand_id
1 'polypeptide(L)'
;MSKPPRIFDSEIIVNENNRWFFRGNEIIQENVLEFFKKSLFEDDKGIYIHNTHGELSEQGYITSFGFPLKIINWIQNEDGKMYFVLDSGETIEPIEINFYYDSSEKLFCMRKKDKYIKINFNRKT
;
A
#
# COMPACT_ATOMS: atom_id res chain seq x y z
N MET A 1 -21.29 -17.28 11.94
CA MET A 1 -20.58 -17.13 10.65
C MET A 1 -20.64 -15.65 10.29
N SER A 2 -19.51 -14.98 10.10
CA SER A 2 -19.49 -13.57 9.66
C SER A 2 -20.02 -13.47 8.23
N LYS A 3 -20.72 -12.38 7.92
CA LYS A 3 -21.17 -12.11 6.54
C LYS A 3 -19.94 -11.85 5.64
N PRO A 4 -19.97 -12.29 4.38
CA PRO A 4 -18.92 -11.94 3.43
C PRO A 4 -18.85 -10.41 3.24
N PRO A 5 -17.68 -9.86 2.92
CA PRO A 5 -17.52 -8.43 2.72
C PRO A 5 -18.34 -7.94 1.52
N ARG A 6 -18.89 -6.74 1.64
CA ARG A 6 -19.45 -6.02 0.49
C ARG A 6 -18.30 -5.57 -0.42
N ILE A 7 -18.39 -5.92 -1.69
CA ILE A 7 -17.39 -5.57 -2.70
C ILE A 7 -17.93 -4.42 -3.57
N PHE A 8 -17.09 -3.40 -3.82
CA PHE A 8 -17.44 -2.28 -4.70
C PHE A 8 -16.19 -1.60 -5.28
N ASP A 9 -16.40 -0.76 -6.29
CA ASP A 9 -15.40 0.20 -6.76
C ASP A 9 -15.35 1.40 -5.80
N SER A 10 -14.19 1.63 -5.19
CA SER A 10 -14.02 2.72 -4.23
C SER A 10 -13.93 4.10 -4.87
N GLU A 11 -13.76 4.18 -6.19
CA GLU A 11 -13.47 5.42 -6.93
C GLU A 11 -12.16 6.10 -6.48
N ILE A 12 -11.31 5.36 -5.75
CA ILE A 12 -9.99 5.80 -5.31
C ILE A 12 -8.95 5.45 -6.36
N ILE A 13 -8.11 6.44 -6.68
CA ILE A 13 -7.04 6.32 -7.66
C ILE A 13 -5.70 6.74 -7.04
N VAL A 14 -4.67 5.91 -7.20
CA VAL A 14 -3.27 6.29 -6.97
C VAL A 14 -2.64 6.60 -8.32
N ASN A 15 -2.28 7.86 -8.56
CA ASN A 15 -1.69 8.26 -9.84
C ASN A 15 -0.19 7.94 -9.93
N GLU A 16 0.41 8.17 -11.09
CA GLU A 16 1.84 7.93 -11.37
C GLU A 16 2.80 8.72 -10.45
N ASN A 17 2.32 9.83 -9.90
CA ASN A 17 3.04 10.65 -8.92
C ASN A 17 2.84 10.18 -7.47
N ASN A 18 2.20 9.02 -7.26
CA ASN A 18 1.92 8.41 -5.95
C ASN A 18 0.96 9.23 -5.08
N ARG A 19 0.15 10.09 -5.72
CA ARG A 19 -0.88 10.89 -5.06
C ARG A 19 -2.21 10.16 -5.13
N TRP A 20 -2.98 10.27 -4.06
CA TRP A 20 -4.25 9.58 -3.87
C TRP A 20 -5.40 10.54 -4.19
N PHE A 21 -6.39 10.06 -4.95
CA PHE A 21 -7.55 10.83 -5.35
C PHE A 21 -8.83 10.06 -5.04
N PHE A 22 -9.88 10.77 -4.63
CA PHE A 22 -11.24 10.25 -4.57
C PHE A 22 -12.15 11.14 -5.41
N ARG A 23 -12.77 10.58 -6.45
CA ARG A 23 -13.64 11.33 -7.39
C ARG A 23 -12.99 12.62 -7.93
N GLY A 24 -11.71 12.52 -8.27
CA GLY A 24 -10.92 13.64 -8.82
C GLY A 24 -10.37 14.64 -7.81
N ASN A 25 -10.71 14.53 -6.52
CA ASN A 25 -10.16 15.38 -5.46
C ASN A 25 -8.95 14.70 -4.81
N GLU A 26 -7.84 15.43 -4.68
CA GLU A 26 -6.65 14.91 -4.01
C GLU A 26 -6.91 14.73 -2.51
N ILE A 27 -6.58 13.55 -1.99
CA ILE A 27 -6.66 13.23 -0.56
C ILE A 27 -5.32 13.61 0.05
N ILE A 28 -5.31 14.70 0.80
CA ILE A 28 -4.11 15.23 1.48
C ILE A 28 -4.13 14.98 2.99
N GLN A 29 -5.25 14.50 3.53
CA GLN A 29 -5.40 14.26 4.96
C GLN A 29 -4.58 13.03 5.38
N GLU A 30 -3.49 13.25 6.09
CA GLU A 30 -2.52 12.21 6.44
C GLU A 30 -3.14 11.03 7.19
N ASN A 31 -4.04 11.29 8.13
CA ASN A 31 -4.75 10.27 8.90
C ASN A 31 -5.63 9.37 8.01
N VAL A 32 -6.23 9.93 6.96
CA VAL A 32 -7.03 9.16 5.99
C VAL A 32 -6.13 8.29 5.13
N LEU A 33 -5.02 8.85 4.64
CA LEU A 33 -4.02 8.11 3.86
C LEU A 33 -3.38 6.99 4.65
N GLU A 34 -3.03 7.23 5.92
CA GLU A 34 -2.46 6.25 6.82
C GLU A 34 -3.43 5.08 7.03
N PHE A 35 -4.72 5.38 7.26
CA PHE A 35 -5.76 4.36 7.36
C PHE A 35 -5.85 3.53 6.07
N PHE A 36 -5.94 4.17 4.91
CA PHE A 36 -6.03 3.45 3.63
C PHE A 36 -4.83 2.54 3.42
N LYS A 37 -3.60 3.03 3.67
CA LYS A 37 -2.37 2.27 3.49
C LYS A 37 -2.25 1.08 4.43
N LYS A 38 -2.68 1.22 5.69
CA LYS A 38 -2.76 0.12 6.67
C LYS A 38 -3.79 -0.95 6.27
N SER A 39 -4.84 -0.52 5.57
CA SER A 39 -5.92 -1.38 5.11
C SER A 39 -5.75 -1.86 3.68
N LEU A 40 -4.57 -1.74 3.07
CA LEU A 40 -4.30 -2.20 1.71
C LEU A 40 -4.07 -3.70 1.65
N PHE A 41 -4.87 -4.36 0.83
CA PHE A 41 -4.73 -5.78 0.50
C PHE A 41 -4.87 -5.96 -1.00
N GLU A 42 -4.59 -7.17 -1.46
CA GLU A 42 -4.76 -7.54 -2.85
C GLU A 42 -5.27 -8.98 -2.96
N ASP A 43 -5.97 -9.23 -4.05
CA ASP A 43 -6.39 -10.55 -4.48
C ASP A 43 -6.26 -10.66 -6.00
N ASP A 44 -6.77 -11.75 -6.59
CA ASP A 44 -6.66 -11.96 -8.04
C ASP A 44 -7.40 -10.91 -8.89
N LYS A 45 -8.30 -10.09 -8.32
CA LYS A 45 -8.99 -8.99 -9.01
C LYS A 45 -8.22 -7.68 -8.94
N GLY A 46 -7.33 -7.51 -7.96
CA GLY A 46 -6.48 -6.34 -7.83
C GLY A 46 -6.34 -5.85 -6.39
N ILE A 47 -6.02 -4.57 -6.24
CA ILE A 47 -5.76 -3.94 -4.95
C ILE A 47 -7.07 -3.40 -4.38
N TYR A 48 -7.30 -3.61 -3.09
CA TYR A 48 -8.48 -3.11 -2.38
C TYR A 48 -8.14 -2.60 -0.99
N ILE A 49 -8.99 -1.71 -0.47
CA ILE A 49 -8.98 -1.26 0.91
C ILE A 49 -10.00 -2.10 1.68
N HIS A 50 -9.56 -2.75 2.75
CA HIS A 50 -10.43 -3.50 3.65
C HIS A 50 -10.86 -2.65 4.84
N ASN A 51 -12.16 -2.56 5.08
CA ASN A 51 -12.71 -1.87 6.24
C ASN A 51 -13.67 -2.79 7.00
N THR A 52 -13.70 -2.66 8.32
CA THR A 52 -14.61 -3.35 9.22
C THR A 52 -15.28 -2.34 10.15
N HIS A 53 -16.61 -2.35 10.19
CA HIS A 53 -17.40 -1.53 11.10
C HIS A 53 -18.45 -2.39 11.81
N GLY A 54 -18.19 -2.74 13.07
CA GLY A 54 -19.01 -3.72 13.79
C GLY A 54 -18.95 -5.09 13.11
N GLU A 55 -20.11 -5.62 12.72
CA GLU A 55 -20.22 -6.88 11.96
C GLU A 55 -20.13 -6.69 10.43
N LEU A 56 -20.09 -5.44 9.96
CA LEU A 56 -20.01 -5.13 8.54
C LEU A 56 -18.55 -5.12 8.08
N SER A 57 -18.31 -5.69 6.90
CA SER A 57 -17.01 -5.71 6.26
C SER A 57 -17.14 -5.26 4.81
N GLU A 58 -16.17 -4.48 4.35
CA GLU A 58 -16.16 -3.83 3.06
C GLU A 58 -14.80 -4.02 2.38
N GLN A 59 -14.84 -4.22 1.06
CA GLN A 59 -13.67 -4.28 0.18
C GLN A 59 -13.90 -3.31 -0.99
N GLY A 60 -13.28 -2.14 -0.88
CA GLY A 60 -13.31 -1.12 -1.93
C GLY A 60 -12.07 -1.27 -2.82
N TYR A 61 -12.25 -1.74 -4.05
CA TYR A 61 -11.13 -1.86 -5.00
C TYR A 61 -10.67 -0.48 -5.46
N ILE A 62 -9.36 -0.32 -5.60
CA ILE A 62 -8.73 0.93 -6.04
C ILE A 62 -8.08 0.74 -7.41
N THR A 63 -7.91 1.84 -8.14
CA THR A 63 -7.06 1.85 -9.34
C THR A 63 -5.68 2.39 -8.99
N SER A 64 -4.61 1.66 -9.28
CA SER A 64 -3.24 2.11 -8.99
C SER A 64 -2.38 2.17 -10.24
N PHE A 65 -1.99 3.38 -10.64
CA PHE A 65 -1.00 3.64 -11.69
C PHE A 65 0.41 3.85 -11.11
N GLY A 66 0.50 4.34 -9.87
CA GLY A 66 1.76 4.53 -9.16
C GLY A 66 2.02 3.52 -8.05
N PHE A 67 2.74 3.96 -7.03
CA PHE A 67 3.15 3.20 -5.87
C PHE A 67 2.30 3.57 -4.65
N PRO A 68 1.35 2.71 -4.21
CA PRO A 68 0.46 3.03 -3.09
C PRO A 68 1.18 3.08 -1.74
N LEU A 69 2.33 2.41 -1.62
CA LEU A 69 3.14 2.34 -0.40
C LEU A 69 4.56 2.85 -0.63
N LYS A 70 5.22 3.21 0.46
CA LYS A 70 6.57 3.78 0.43
C LYS A 70 7.42 3.31 1.62
N ILE A 71 8.66 2.87 1.36
CA ILE A 71 9.67 2.71 2.41
C ILE A 71 10.15 4.11 2.82
N ILE A 72 9.93 4.47 4.08
CA ILE A 72 10.27 5.79 4.64
C ILE A 72 11.48 5.78 5.55
N ASN A 73 11.80 4.62 6.14
CA ASN A 73 12.94 4.46 7.03
C ASN A 73 13.42 3.01 7.07
N TRP A 74 14.50 2.76 7.79
CA TRP A 74 14.88 1.44 8.26
C TRP A 74 15.15 1.49 9.76
N ILE A 75 14.96 0.36 10.44
CA ILE A 75 15.27 0.18 11.85
C ILE A 75 16.06 -1.11 12.05
N GLN A 76 16.74 -1.21 13.18
CA GLN A 76 17.42 -2.42 13.63
C GLN A 76 16.83 -2.84 14.97
N ASN A 77 16.54 -4.14 15.13
CA ASN A 77 16.14 -4.67 16.44
C ASN A 77 17.37 -4.91 17.34
N GLU A 78 17.14 -5.31 18.59
CA GLU A 78 18.20 -5.57 19.57
C GLU A 78 19.18 -6.69 19.13
N ASP A 79 18.70 -7.67 18.36
CA ASP A 79 19.50 -8.77 17.80
C ASP A 79 20.29 -8.38 16.54
N GLY A 80 20.23 -7.12 16.12
CA GLY A 80 20.92 -6.63 14.92
C GLY A 80 20.21 -6.89 13.59
N LYS A 81 18.98 -7.44 13.61
CA LYS A 81 18.18 -7.63 12.39
C LYS A 81 17.61 -6.32 11.89
N MET A 82 17.66 -6.14 10.58
CA MET A 82 17.23 -4.93 9.88
C MET A 82 15.82 -5.09 9.33
N TYR A 83 15.03 -4.02 9.41
CA TYR A 83 13.67 -3.94 8.90
C TYR A 83 13.47 -2.64 8.13
N PHE A 84 12.79 -2.70 6.99
CA PHE A 84 12.26 -1.51 6.33
C PHE A 84 10.98 -1.07 7.02
N VAL A 85 10.80 0.24 7.18
CA VAL A 85 9.57 0.85 7.71
C VAL A 85 8.79 1.47 6.57
N LEU A 86 7.54 1.06 6.42
CA LEU A 86 6.60 1.62 5.45
C LEU A 86 5.86 2.84 5.99
N ASP A 87 5.34 3.66 5.09
CA ASP A 87 4.44 4.77 5.40
C ASP A 87 3.03 4.32 5.83
N SER A 88 2.72 3.02 5.75
CA SER A 88 1.60 2.40 6.48
C SER A 88 1.91 2.15 7.96
N GLY A 89 3.16 2.32 8.40
CA GLY A 89 3.62 1.96 9.74
C GLY A 89 4.01 0.48 9.92
N GLU A 90 3.82 -0.35 8.90
CA GLU A 90 4.30 -1.74 8.89
C GLU A 90 5.82 -1.80 8.76
N THR A 91 6.40 -2.89 9.27
CA THR A 91 7.79 -3.27 9.04
C THR A 91 7.89 -4.50 8.15
N ILE A 92 8.93 -4.55 7.30
CA ILE A 92 9.17 -5.68 6.40
C ILE A 92 10.65 -6.05 6.45
N GLU A 93 10.95 -7.34 6.54
CA GLU A 93 12.33 -7.80 6.46
C GLU A 93 12.87 -7.69 5.02
N PRO A 94 14.14 -7.30 4.83
CA PRO A 94 14.75 -7.25 3.50
C PRO A 94 14.68 -8.58 2.72
N ILE A 95 14.62 -9.71 3.42
CA ILE A 95 14.48 -11.03 2.79
C ILE A 95 13.09 -11.27 2.18
N GLU A 96 12.08 -10.50 2.57
CA GLU A 96 10.70 -10.64 2.12
C GLU A 96 10.34 -9.79 0.90
N ILE A 97 11.31 -9.05 0.35
CA ILE A 97 11.08 -8.17 -0.81
C ILE A 97 11.85 -8.61 -2.04
N ASN A 98 11.27 -8.36 -3.21
CA ASN A 98 11.93 -8.42 -4.51
C ASN A 98 12.06 -7.01 -5.07
N PHE A 99 13.18 -6.70 -5.71
CA PHE A 99 13.45 -5.41 -6.33
C PHE A 99 13.25 -5.47 -7.84
N TYR A 100 12.74 -4.38 -8.40
CA TYR A 100 12.41 -4.26 -9.81
C TYR A 100 12.74 -2.86 -10.33
N TYR A 101 12.89 -2.75 -11.64
CA TYR A 101 12.94 -1.47 -12.35
C TYR A 101 11.71 -1.36 -13.25
N ASP A 102 11.12 -0.17 -13.33
CA ASP A 102 10.13 0.13 -14.36
C ASP A 102 10.81 0.54 -15.68
N SER A 103 10.00 0.78 -16.72
CA SER A 103 10.49 1.20 -18.04
C SER A 103 11.23 2.54 -18.04
N SER A 104 11.14 3.31 -16.96
CA SER A 104 11.80 4.59 -16.75
C SER A 104 13.03 4.47 -15.83
N GLU A 105 13.52 3.25 -15.61
CA GLU A 105 14.65 2.91 -14.74
C GLU A 105 14.45 3.33 -13.27
N LYS A 106 13.20 3.50 -12.84
CA LYS A 106 12.90 3.77 -11.44
C LYS A 106 12.89 2.48 -10.64
N LEU A 107 13.73 2.43 -9.61
CA LEU A 107 13.77 1.32 -8.65
C LEU A 107 12.51 1.32 -7.77
N PHE A 108 11.88 0.16 -7.65
CA PHE A 108 10.81 -0.11 -6.70
C PHE A 108 10.95 -1.52 -6.14
N CYS A 109 10.19 -1.84 -5.11
CA CYS A 109 10.11 -3.20 -4.59
C CYS A 109 8.66 -3.66 -4.40
N MET A 110 8.49 -4.97 -4.23
CA MET A 110 7.24 -5.61 -3.86
C MET A 110 7.54 -6.66 -2.81
N ARG A 111 6.61 -6.93 -1.89
CA ARG A 111 6.73 -8.10 -1.03
C ARG A 111 6.67 -9.34 -1.91
N LYS A 112 7.36 -10.41 -1.52
CA LYS A 112 7.34 -11.70 -2.24
C LYS A 112 5.94 -12.29 -2.40
N LYS A 113 5.05 -11.97 -1.45
CA LYS A 113 3.64 -12.39 -1.48
C LYS A 113 2.77 -11.50 -2.39
N ASP A 114 3.21 -10.27 -2.68
CA ASP A 114 2.41 -9.29 -3.40
C ASP A 114 2.59 -9.46 -4.92
N LYS A 115 1.49 -9.35 -5.67
CA LYS A 115 1.38 -9.39 -7.13
C LYS A 115 1.12 -8.02 -7.74
N TYR A 116 0.48 -7.11 -7.01
CA TYR A 116 0.02 -5.82 -7.51
C TYR A 116 0.49 -4.63 -6.67
N ILE A 117 0.63 -4.79 -5.35
CA ILE A 117 1.06 -3.72 -4.46
C ILE A 117 2.56 -3.43 -4.67
N LYS A 118 2.83 -2.26 -5.27
CA LYS A 118 4.19 -1.76 -5.48
C LYS A 118 4.59 -0.78 -4.38
N ILE A 119 5.85 -0.84 -3.97
CA ILE A 119 6.42 -0.03 -2.90
C ILE A 119 7.55 0.82 -3.47
N ASN A 120 7.45 2.14 -3.33
CA ASN A 120 8.51 3.07 -3.73
C ASN A 120 9.47 3.35 -2.58
N PHE A 121 10.62 3.94 -2.88
CA PHE A 121 11.59 4.39 -1.88
C PHE A 121 11.43 5.88 -1.60
N ASN A 122 11.58 6.28 -0.34
CA ASN A 122 11.76 7.68 -0.01
C ASN A 122 13.11 8.17 -0.52
N ARG A 123 13.08 9.06 -1.50
CA ARG A 123 14.25 9.86 -1.84
C ARG A 123 14.35 10.98 -0.79
N LYS A 124 15.23 10.81 0.19
CA LYS A 124 15.72 11.97 0.96
C LYS A 124 16.52 12.82 -0.03
N THR A 125 15.93 13.91 -0.51
CA THR A 125 16.63 14.99 -1.20
C THR A 125 17.29 15.89 -0.18
#